data_AF-A0AAE3ITX1-F1
#
_entry.id   AF-A0AAE3ITX1-F1
#
_cell.length_a   1.000
_cell.length_b   1.000
_cell.length_c   1.000
_cell.angle_alpha   90.00
_cell.angle_beta   90.00
_cell.angle_gamma   90.00
#
_symmetry.space_group_name_H-M   'P 1'
#
loop_
_entity.id
_entity.type
_entity.pdbx_description
1 polymer ?
#
loop_
_entity_poly.entity_id
_entity_poly.type
_entity_poly.pdbx_seq_one_letter_code
_entity_poly.pdbx_strand_id
1 'polypeptide(L)'
;MFIGHKEPTVEEINRNITLLLDYPWFREIFENKEFREIIENNQDLRMIIGRENIKNIKYYPRKQLKLRSIIMNELFNGIKG
;
A
#
# COMPACT_ATOMS: atom_id res chain seq x y z
N MET A 1 -9.88 20.22 18.36
CA MET A 1 -10.29 18.81 18.31
C MET A 1 -9.43 18.16 17.23
N PHE A 2 -8.36 17.45 17.62
CA PHE A 2 -7.58 16.70 16.65
C PHE A 2 -8.45 15.54 16.19
N ILE A 3 -8.94 15.59 14.94
CA ILE A 3 -9.57 14.43 14.31
C ILE A 3 -8.42 13.46 14.06
N GLY A 4 -8.09 12.64 15.07
CA GLY A 4 -7.13 11.58 14.92
C GLY A 4 -7.61 10.67 13.79
N HIS A 5 -6.87 10.61 12.70
CA HIS A 5 -7.14 9.64 11.65
C HIS A 5 -7.12 8.26 12.30
N LYS A 6 -8.29 7.62 12.38
CA LYS A 6 -8.45 6.27 12.92
C LYS A 6 -7.41 5.37 12.26
N GLU A 7 -6.66 4.64 13.08
CA GLU A 7 -5.74 3.64 12.57
C GLU A 7 -6.54 2.56 11.82
N PRO A 8 -6.11 2.19 10.60
CA PRO A 8 -6.80 1.18 9.83
C PRO A 8 -6.70 -0.18 10.53
N THR A 9 -7.78 -0.95 10.52
CA THR A 9 -7.74 -2.32 11.03
C THR A 9 -7.00 -3.25 10.07
N VAL A 10 -6.61 -4.43 10.56
CA VAL A 10 -5.98 -5.46 9.71
C VAL A 10 -6.88 -5.84 8.54
N GLU A 11 -8.20 -5.87 8.74
CA GLU A 11 -9.19 -6.14 7.71
C GLU A 11 -9.25 -5.04 6.65
N GLU A 12 -9.18 -3.77 7.07
CA GLU A 12 -9.13 -2.61 6.15
C GLU A 12 -7.85 -2.63 5.32
N ILE A 13 -6.71 -2.94 5.94
CA ILE A 13 -5.42 -3.13 5.25
C ILE A 13 -5.52 -4.26 4.22
N ASN A 14 -5.95 -5.45 4.63
CA ASN A 14 -6.01 -6.62 3.76
C ASN A 14 -7.01 -6.41 2.59
N ARG A 15 -8.12 -5.72 2.84
CA ARG A 15 -9.05 -5.29 1.81
C ARG A 15 -8.39 -4.36 0.80
N ASN A 16 -7.64 -3.37 1.28
CA ASN A 16 -6.95 -2.42 0.41
C ASN A 16 -5.84 -3.09 -0.42
N ILE A 17 -5.08 -4.02 0.16
CA ILE A 17 -4.12 -4.85 -0.58
C ILE A 17 -4.84 -5.65 -1.68
N THR A 18 -5.96 -6.28 -1.35
CA THR A 18 -6.77 -7.04 -2.32
C THR A 18 -7.22 -6.15 -3.49
N LEU A 19 -7.72 -4.94 -3.20
CA LEU A 19 -8.09 -3.96 -4.23
C LEU A 19 -6.88 -3.49 -5.05
N LEU A 20 -5.70 -3.41 -4.46
CA LEU A 20 -4.48 -3.04 -5.18
C LEU A 20 -4.04 -4.14 -6.17
N LEU A 21 -4.35 -5.42 -5.94
CA LEU A 21 -4.05 -6.52 -6.87
C LEU A 21 -4.80 -6.43 -8.22
N ASP A 22 -5.84 -5.59 -8.32
CA ASP A 22 -6.49 -5.27 -9.60
C ASP A 22 -5.64 -4.36 -10.49
N TYR A 23 -4.60 -3.72 -9.95
CA TYR A 23 -3.71 -2.86 -10.71
C TYR A 23 -2.47 -3.65 -11.15
N PRO A 24 -2.15 -3.70 -12.47
CA PRO A 24 -1.02 -4.48 -12.98
C PRO A 24 0.31 -4.17 -12.29
N TRP A 25 0.60 -2.89 -12.07
CA TRP A 25 1.85 -2.47 -11.43
C TRP A 25 2.01 -2.99 -10.00
N PHE A 26 0.92 -3.16 -9.24
CA PHE A 26 0.99 -3.66 -7.87
C PHE A 26 0.97 -5.18 -7.85
N ARG A 27 0.22 -5.80 -8.78
CA ARG A 27 0.24 -7.26 -8.95
C ARG A 27 1.65 -7.77 -9.26
N GLU A 28 2.35 -7.14 -10.21
CA GLU A 28 3.73 -7.51 -10.56
C GLU A 28 4.67 -7.44 -9.35
N ILE A 29 4.53 -6.39 -8.53
CA ILE A 29 5.27 -6.25 -7.27
C ILE A 29 4.91 -7.38 -6.30
N PHE A 30 3.62 -7.65 -6.12
CA PHE A 30 3.14 -8.65 -5.17
C PHE A 30 3.44 -10.09 -5.61
N GLU A 31 3.65 -10.35 -6.89
CA GLU A 31 4.10 -11.65 -7.42
C GLU A 31 5.58 -11.93 -7.13
N ASN A 32 6.39 -10.88 -6.97
CA ASN A 32 7.76 -11.03 -6.50
C ASN A 32 7.77 -11.41 -5.00
N LYS A 33 8.40 -12.54 -4.68
CA LYS A 33 8.45 -13.09 -3.32
C LYS A 33 9.07 -12.13 -2.30
N GLU A 34 10.21 -11.53 -2.63
CA GLU A 34 10.94 -10.63 -1.73
C GLU A 34 10.12 -9.38 -1.42
N PHE A 35 9.51 -8.78 -2.45
CA PHE A 35 8.63 -7.62 -2.27
C PHE A 35 7.35 -7.97 -1.51
N ARG A 36 6.76 -9.14 -1.77
CA ARG A 36 5.60 -9.61 -1.00
C ARG A 36 5.93 -9.72 0.48
N GLU A 37 7.05 -10.34 0.82
CA GLU A 37 7.49 -10.47 2.21
C GLU A 37 7.69 -9.10 2.87
N ILE A 38 8.22 -8.11 2.16
CA ILE A 38 8.31 -6.73 2.67
C ILE A 38 6.91 -6.14 2.89
N ILE A 39 5.97 -6.29 1.94
CA ILE A 39 4.60 -5.77 2.08
C ILE A 39 3.87 -6.42 3.27
N GLU A 40 4.07 -7.71 3.51
CA GLU A 40 3.40 -8.45 4.58
C GLU A 40 3.99 -8.14 5.96
N ASN A 41 5.30 -7.88 6.05
CA ASN A 41 6.00 -7.69 7.32
C ASN A 41 6.27 -6.22 7.69
N ASN A 42 6.31 -5.29 6.72
CA ASN A 42 6.52 -3.87 6.99
C ASN A 42 5.22 -3.21 7.48
N GLN A 43 5.12 -3.03 8.80
CA GLN A 43 3.93 -2.47 9.43
C GLN A 43 3.64 -1.03 8.97
N ASP A 44 4.66 -0.19 8.77
CA ASP A 44 4.46 1.20 8.35
C ASP A 44 3.86 1.26 6.93
N LEU A 45 4.40 0.46 6.01
CA LEU A 45 3.86 0.33 4.65
C LEU A 45 2.40 -0.15 4.67
N ARG A 46 2.09 -1.16 5.49
CA ARG A 46 0.73 -1.66 5.66
C ARG A 46 -0.21 -0.60 6.21
N MET A 47 0.24 0.21 7.16
CA MET A 47 -0.54 1.33 7.72
C MET A 47 -0.80 2.43 6.69
N ILE A 48 0.17 2.73 5.82
CA ILE A 48 -0.01 3.64 4.68
C ILE A 48 -1.10 3.08 3.76
N ILE A 49 -1.00 1.82 3.34
CA ILE A 49 -1.99 1.17 2.46
C ILE A 49 -3.38 1.18 3.10
N GLY A 50 -3.51 0.88 4.39
CA GLY A 50 -4.79 0.87 5.10
C GLY A 50 -5.49 2.22 5.17
N ARG A 51 -4.74 3.33 5.24
CA ARG A 51 -5.29 4.70 5.32
C ARG A 51 -5.80 5.22 3.98
N GLU A 52 -5.41 4.60 2.88
CA GLU A 52 -5.78 5.05 1.54
C GLU A 52 -7.18 4.59 1.13
N ASN A 53 -7.88 5.44 0.36
CA ASN A 53 -9.17 5.07 -0.23
C ASN A 53 -8.95 4.43 -1.61
N ILE A 54 -8.51 3.17 -1.61
CA ILE A 54 -8.17 2.44 -2.85
C ILE A 54 -9.38 2.29 -3.78
N LYS A 55 -10.58 2.11 -3.22
CA LYS A 55 -11.82 1.96 -4.01
C LYS A 55 -12.03 3.12 -4.99
N ASN A 56 -11.65 4.33 -4.59
CA ASN A 56 -11.85 5.54 -5.39
C ASN A 56 -10.56 6.06 -6.04
N ILE A 57 -9.39 5.43 -5.83
CA ILE A 57 -8.10 5.96 -6.28
C ILE A 57 -8.00 6.07 -7.82
N LYS A 58 -8.75 5.23 -8.55
CA LYS A 58 -8.86 5.28 -10.01
C LYS A 58 -9.36 6.63 -10.56
N TYR A 59 -10.11 7.39 -9.76
CA TYR A 59 -10.60 8.71 -10.14
C TYR A 59 -9.57 9.82 -9.87
N TYR A 60 -8.44 9.51 -9.22
CA TYR A 60 -7.44 10.48 -8.79
C TYR A 60 -6.02 10.05 -9.23
N PRO A 61 -5.65 10.25 -10.51
CA PRO A 61 -4.36 9.77 -11.05
C PRO A 61 -3.13 10.24 -10.28
N ARG A 62 -3.14 11.50 -9.80
CA ARG A 62 -2.04 12.03 -8.96
C ARG A 62 -1.90 11.29 -7.64
N LYS A 63 -3.01 10.88 -7.02
CA LYS A 63 -2.99 10.09 -5.78
C LYS A 63 -2.48 8.67 -6.06
N GLN A 64 -2.89 8.06 -7.17
CA GLN A 64 -2.39 6.75 -7.58
C GLN A 64 -0.88 6.76 -7.80
N LEU A 65 -0.35 7.77 -8.52
CA LEU A 65 1.10 7.92 -8.73
C LEU A 65 1.84 8.14 -7.41
N LYS A 66 1.29 8.96 -6.51
CA LYS A 66 1.87 9.19 -5.18
C LYS A 66 1.93 7.89 -4.37
N LEU A 67 0.83 7.14 -4.30
CA LEU A 67 0.78 5.87 -3.58
C LEU A 67 1.77 4.86 -4.16
N ARG A 68 1.82 4.72 -5.48
CA ARG A 68 2.80 3.87 -6.16
C ARG A 68 4.23 4.25 -5.82
N SER A 69 4.56 5.55 -5.83
CA SER A 69 5.89 6.05 -5.48
C SER A 69 6.27 5.71 -4.04
N ILE A 70 5.34 5.90 -3.09
CA ILE A 70 5.56 5.55 -1.68
C ILE A 70 5.84 4.05 -1.53
N ILE A 71 4.98 3.20 -2.10
CA ILE A 71 5.16 1.74 -2.02
C ILE A 71 6.52 1.34 -2.63
N MET A 72 6.87 1.84 -3.81
CA MET A 72 8.15 1.52 -4.45
C MET A 72 9.34 1.96 -3.60
N ASN A 73 9.31 3.15 -2.99
CA ASN A 73 10.39 3.62 -2.14
C ASN A 73 10.56 2.74 -0.89
N GLU A 74 9.47 2.35 -0.24
CA GLU A 74 9.52 1.46 0.93
C GLU A 74 10.09 0.09 0.57
N LEU A 75 9.75 -0.46 -0.60
CA LEU A 75 10.31 -1.72 -1.08
C LEU A 75 11.81 -1.63 -1.33
N PHE A 76 12.29 -0.58 -1.99
CA PHE A 76 13.72 -0.41 -2.26
C PHE A 76 14.53 -0.06 -1.01
N ASN A 77 13.93 0.63 -0.04
CA ASN A 77 14.56 0.87 1.26
C ASN A 77 14.65 -0.42 2.08
N GLY A 78 13.61 -1.28 2.02
CA GLY A 78 13.59 -2.58 2.70
C GLY A 78 14.66 -3.55 2.21
N ILE A 79 15.09 -3.47 0.94
CA ILE A 79 16.19 -4.29 0.39
C ILE A 79 17.57 -3.81 0.84
N LYS A 80 17.73 -2.52 1.14
CA LYS A 80 19.02 -1.93 1.52
C LYS A 80 19.35 -2.09 3.01
N GLY A 81 18.38 -2.56 3.80
CA GLY A 81 18.50 -2.76 5.25
C GLY A 81 19.14 -4.09 5.62
#